data_AF-A0A2V7F8J8-F1
#
_entry.id   AF-A0A2V7F8J8-F1
#
_cell.length_a   1.000
_cell.length_b   1.000
_cell.length_c   1.000
_cell.angle_alpha   90.00
_cell.angle_beta   90.00
_cell.angle_gamma   90.00
#
_symmetry.space_group_name_H-M   'P 1'
#
loop_
_entity.id
_entity.type
_entity.pdbx_description
1 polymer ?
#
loop_
_entity_poly.entity_id
_entity_poly.type
_entity_poly.pdbx_seq_one_letter_code
_entity_poly.pdbx_strand_id
1 'polypeptide(L)'
;MTSTAKRNLIAQWAFDTRPVLLRFHLWLEDVEVERAQAEPVSAHTFAPRGIARCLAMTSAATALGTRLFGDYGGGRGKDKSTVNQMKKAADAVSAYVMSEGLWHLTRTLPENHALMVSLGEGLMPKVGETPEMGANPMLGFGRVYARPELAKTVDRRVRRLLNETGHTFEQFHEWLKSRGITLWGAAVDTLENTSRFADGQPTGPMAVFHLFDSPLRLSRPYESYMGCLTVPTRVAEAAENASVLLDYRTPRKQVVEAIEAAYPGVRRENIHVWTLRGKSRVHRLGRLWDEWDKAGVHLVEDGWKAPSGLGVFTDSGTYAPTFLVGSWKDGTGATHVFLCDGYAATAEAMQAASLGDVLDVQSTMSLFSPTFELPVDVEARLMQLDPAAKDFAERLGTLIGGTPLEVGRVRAYAEAIRDAGASNMPLGKPVLRADDFLPEKNWSVLACMGYMCDDPYTGAPGVTRIADDTYRVTTRLAT
;
A
#
# COMPACT_ATOMS: atom_id res chain seq x y z
N MET A 1 -8.54 34.08 -1.83
CA MET A 1 -9.72 33.72 -1.01
C MET A 1 -10.08 34.92 -0.13
N THR A 2 -11.36 35.28 0.03
CA THR A 2 -11.74 36.38 0.95
C THR A 2 -11.58 35.96 2.42
N SER A 3 -11.45 36.91 3.34
CA SER A 3 -11.35 36.62 4.79
C SER A 3 -12.54 35.79 5.30
N THR A 4 -13.77 36.11 4.86
CA THR A 4 -14.97 35.36 5.20
C THR A 4 -14.96 33.94 4.64
N ALA A 5 -14.53 33.76 3.39
CA ALA A 5 -14.46 32.43 2.76
C ALA A 5 -13.46 31.52 3.49
N LYS A 6 -12.33 32.07 3.95
CA LYS A 6 -11.33 31.34 4.75
C LYS A 6 -11.90 30.93 6.12
N ARG A 7 -12.56 31.84 6.84
CA ARG A 7 -13.23 31.53 8.11
C ARG A 7 -14.29 30.45 7.96
N ASN A 8 -15.11 30.53 6.92
CA ASN A 8 -16.12 29.51 6.62
C ASN A 8 -15.50 28.14 6.30
N LEU A 9 -14.37 28.12 5.59
CA LEU A 9 -13.63 26.89 5.31
C LEU A 9 -13.15 26.23 6.61
N ILE A 10 -12.48 26.99 7.48
CA ILE A 10 -11.97 26.50 8.77
C ILE A 10 -13.14 25.98 9.63
N ALA A 11 -14.20 26.77 9.78
CA ALA A 11 -15.38 26.38 10.56
C ALA A 11 -16.02 25.09 10.05
N GLN A 12 -16.14 24.93 8.72
CA GLN A 12 -16.69 23.70 8.15
C GLN A 12 -15.78 22.49 8.39
N TRP A 13 -14.46 22.63 8.25
CA TRP A 13 -13.53 21.53 8.53
C TRP A 13 -13.51 21.17 10.01
N ALA A 14 -13.55 22.15 10.92
CA ALA A 14 -13.63 21.90 12.36
C ALA A 14 -14.94 21.18 12.73
N PHE A 15 -16.06 21.55 12.10
CA PHE A 15 -17.34 20.87 12.30
C PHE A 15 -17.32 19.43 11.78
N ASP A 16 -16.89 19.24 10.53
CA ASP A 16 -16.89 17.92 9.88
C ASP A 16 -15.94 16.95 10.58
N THR A 17 -14.77 17.43 11.00
CA THR A 17 -13.71 16.60 11.59
C THR A 17 -13.74 16.57 13.12
N ARG A 18 -14.78 17.18 13.73
CA ARG A 18 -15.00 17.22 15.19
C ARG A 18 -14.84 15.86 15.88
N PRO A 19 -15.32 14.72 15.34
CA PRO A 19 -15.14 13.42 16.00
C PRO A 19 -13.68 13.07 16.28
N VAL A 20 -12.78 13.41 15.35
CA VAL A 20 -11.35 13.14 15.45
C VAL A 20 -10.66 14.21 16.29
N LEU A 21 -10.96 15.49 16.05
CA LEU A 21 -10.38 16.61 16.82
C LEU A 21 -10.64 16.47 18.32
N LEU A 22 -11.88 16.18 18.71
CA LEU A 22 -12.24 15.99 20.13
C LEU A 22 -11.58 14.76 20.75
N ARG A 23 -11.34 13.70 19.97
CA ARG A 23 -10.70 12.49 20.48
C ARG A 23 -9.25 12.73 20.91
N PHE A 24 -8.54 13.55 20.13
CA PHE A 24 -7.13 13.83 20.36
C PHE A 24 -6.89 15.19 21.03
N HIS A 25 -7.96 15.87 21.47
CA HIS A 25 -7.88 17.20 22.08
C HIS A 25 -7.14 18.22 21.20
N LEU A 26 -7.36 18.14 19.89
CA LEU A 26 -6.75 19.03 18.90
C LEU A 26 -7.69 20.20 18.59
N TRP A 27 -7.10 21.37 18.41
CA TRP A 27 -7.80 22.57 17.95
C TRP A 27 -7.32 22.95 16.55
N LEU A 28 -8.27 23.18 15.64
CA LEU A 28 -7.96 23.48 14.24
C LEU A 28 -7.86 24.99 14.04
N GLU A 29 -6.62 25.50 13.99
CA GLU A 29 -6.32 26.92 13.76
C GLU A 29 -6.55 27.35 12.31
N ASP A 30 -6.10 26.53 11.35
CA ASP A 30 -6.22 26.84 9.93
C ASP A 30 -6.31 25.59 9.05
N VAL A 31 -6.80 25.77 7.82
CA VAL A 31 -6.83 24.77 6.75
C VAL A 31 -6.46 25.40 5.41
N GLU A 32 -5.49 24.81 4.74
CA GLU A 32 -5.15 25.07 3.34
C GLU A 32 -5.57 23.86 2.50
N VAL A 33 -6.13 24.10 1.31
CA VAL A 33 -6.57 23.04 0.40
C VAL A 33 -6.01 23.33 -0.97
N GLU A 34 -5.10 22.47 -1.41
CA GLU A 34 -4.64 22.38 -2.78
C GLU A 34 -5.40 21.24 -3.48
N ARG A 35 -5.65 21.39 -4.79
CA ARG A 35 -6.33 20.35 -5.58
C ARG A 35 -5.62 20.17 -6.90
N ALA A 36 -5.39 18.91 -7.27
CA ALA A 36 -4.92 18.54 -8.60
C ALA A 36 -6.02 18.73 -9.67
N GLN A 37 -7.29 18.72 -9.26
CA GLN A 37 -8.46 18.89 -10.12
C GLN A 37 -9.38 20.00 -9.59
N ALA A 38 -10.28 20.53 -10.43
CA ALA A 38 -11.16 21.63 -10.03
C ALA A 38 -12.12 21.24 -8.89
N GLU A 39 -12.71 20.04 -8.99
CA GLU A 39 -13.65 19.51 -8.02
C GLU A 39 -12.92 18.88 -6.82
N PRO A 40 -13.53 18.90 -5.61
CA PRO A 40 -12.93 18.25 -4.45
C PRO A 40 -13.06 16.73 -4.56
N VAL A 41 -12.13 15.98 -3.96
CA VAL A 41 -12.24 14.52 -3.77
C VAL A 41 -13.62 14.08 -3.26
N SER A 42 -14.22 14.87 -2.36
CA SER A 42 -15.56 14.58 -1.81
C SER A 42 -16.71 14.60 -2.84
N ALA A 43 -16.47 15.07 -4.07
CA ALA A 43 -17.43 15.05 -5.16
C ALA A 43 -17.39 13.72 -5.96
N HIS A 44 -16.28 12.99 -5.90
CA HIS A 44 -16.05 11.78 -6.66
C HIS A 44 -16.03 10.52 -5.78
N THR A 45 -15.64 10.64 -4.52
CA THR A 45 -15.57 9.51 -3.60
C THR A 45 -16.95 9.01 -3.18
N PHE A 46 -17.07 7.69 -2.99
CA PHE A 46 -18.26 7.04 -2.43
C PHE A 46 -18.49 7.37 -0.95
N ALA A 47 -17.46 7.83 -0.24
CA ALA A 47 -17.57 8.20 1.16
C ALA A 47 -18.27 9.56 1.31
N PRO A 48 -19.20 9.74 2.26
CA PRO A 48 -19.79 11.06 2.52
C PRO A 48 -18.72 12.11 2.81
N ARG A 49 -18.93 13.35 2.35
CA ARG A 49 -17.95 14.46 2.48
C ARG A 49 -17.36 14.61 3.88
N GLY A 50 -18.18 14.52 4.92
CA GLY A 50 -17.73 14.59 6.32
C GLY A 50 -16.82 13.42 6.72
N ILE A 51 -17.09 12.22 6.18
CA ILE A 51 -16.27 11.03 6.41
C ILE A 51 -14.92 11.15 5.69
N ALA A 52 -14.89 11.58 4.43
CA ALA A 52 -13.64 11.80 3.71
C ALA A 52 -12.72 12.81 4.42
N ARG A 53 -13.30 13.88 4.97
CA ARG A 53 -12.57 14.86 5.80
C ARG A 53 -12.12 14.30 7.13
N CYS A 54 -12.95 13.49 7.80
CA CYS A 54 -12.55 12.79 9.02
C CYS A 54 -11.37 11.86 8.75
N LEU A 55 -11.36 11.13 7.64
CA LEU A 55 -10.25 10.26 7.26
C LEU A 55 -8.97 11.08 7.01
N ALA A 56 -9.06 12.20 6.29
CA ALA A 56 -7.94 13.14 6.17
C ALA A 56 -7.44 13.59 7.56
N MET A 57 -8.33 14.01 8.46
CA MET A 57 -7.94 14.43 9.82
C MET A 57 -7.37 13.27 10.65
N THR A 58 -7.86 12.05 10.47
CA THR A 58 -7.29 10.85 11.10
C THR A 58 -5.87 10.61 10.59
N SER A 59 -5.63 10.66 9.28
CA SER A 59 -4.26 10.57 8.72
C SER A 59 -3.36 11.71 9.23
N ALA A 60 -3.88 12.93 9.37
CA ALA A 60 -3.14 14.06 9.93
C ALA A 60 -2.77 13.82 11.40
N ALA A 61 -3.74 13.39 12.22
CA ALA A 61 -3.52 13.08 13.62
C ALA A 61 -2.53 11.92 13.78
N THR A 62 -2.61 10.88 12.95
CA THR A 62 -1.67 9.75 12.94
C THR A 62 -0.26 10.24 12.61
N ALA A 63 -0.09 11.06 11.57
CA ALA A 63 1.21 11.61 11.21
C ALA A 63 1.81 12.47 12.33
N LEU A 64 1.00 13.39 12.90
CA LEU A 64 1.41 14.26 14.01
C LEU A 64 1.75 13.46 15.27
N GLY A 65 0.85 12.58 15.69
CA GLY A 65 0.99 11.77 16.89
C GLY A 65 2.21 10.86 16.81
N THR A 66 2.42 10.21 15.67
CA THR A 66 3.61 9.37 15.46
C THR A 66 4.87 10.23 15.46
N ARG A 67 4.87 11.38 14.78
CA ARG A 67 6.01 12.30 14.77
C ARG A 67 6.43 12.75 16.17
N LEU A 68 5.48 13.08 17.02
CA LEU A 68 5.74 13.64 18.35
C LEU A 68 6.01 12.56 19.41
N PHE A 69 5.35 11.41 19.32
CA PHE A 69 5.34 10.41 20.39
C PHE A 69 5.94 9.06 19.99
N GLY A 70 6.31 8.87 18.73
CA GLY A 70 6.90 7.64 18.21
C GLY A 70 8.42 7.51 18.39
N ASP A 71 9.07 8.45 19.10
CA ASP A 71 10.54 8.47 19.29
C ASP A 71 11.34 8.58 17.98
N TYR A 72 10.96 9.53 17.12
CA TYR A 72 11.63 9.77 15.84
C TYR A 72 13.14 10.00 16.01
N GLY A 73 13.95 9.21 15.30
CA GLY A 73 15.41 9.27 15.40
C GLY A 73 16.02 8.60 16.63
N GLY A 74 15.21 8.02 17.53
CA GLY A 74 15.69 7.34 18.73
C GLY A 74 16.61 6.13 18.43
N GLY A 75 16.43 5.51 17.26
CA GLY A 75 17.21 4.35 16.81
C GLY A 75 18.61 4.68 16.29
N ARG A 76 18.91 5.95 16.06
CA ARG A 76 20.18 6.37 15.46
C ARG A 76 21.37 5.92 16.30
N GLY A 77 22.26 5.13 15.68
CA GLY A 77 23.48 4.63 16.31
C GLY A 77 23.25 3.56 17.38
N LYS A 78 22.04 3.00 17.48
CA LYS A 78 21.71 1.89 18.36
C LYS A 78 21.95 0.54 17.67
N ASP A 79 22.00 -0.52 18.46
CA ASP A 79 22.07 -1.89 17.92
C ASP A 79 20.74 -2.32 17.30
N LYS A 80 20.77 -3.37 16.49
CA LYS A 80 19.61 -3.89 15.75
C LYS A 80 18.42 -4.26 16.66
N SER A 81 18.68 -4.80 17.86
CA SER A 81 17.60 -5.18 18.78
C SER A 81 16.87 -3.94 19.29
N THR A 82 17.63 -2.94 19.71
CA THR A 82 17.08 -1.66 20.18
C THR A 82 16.32 -0.94 19.06
N VAL A 83 16.87 -0.88 17.84
CA VAL A 83 16.19 -0.29 16.68
C VAL A 83 14.86 -1.02 16.40
N ASN A 84 14.85 -2.35 16.43
CA ASN A 84 13.61 -3.12 16.23
C ASN A 84 12.56 -2.84 17.30
N GLN A 85 12.96 -2.65 18.55
CA GLN A 85 12.03 -2.29 19.62
C GLN A 85 11.45 -0.88 19.41
N MET A 86 12.27 0.08 18.99
CA MET A 86 11.83 1.44 18.67
C MET A 86 10.87 1.49 17.49
N LYS A 87 11.16 0.73 16.43
CA LYS A 87 10.24 0.55 15.30
C LYS A 87 8.86 0.07 15.78
N LYS A 88 8.82 -1.01 16.57
CA LYS A 88 7.57 -1.55 17.15
C LYS A 88 6.83 -0.54 18.03
N ALA A 89 7.55 0.29 18.78
CA ALA A 89 6.95 1.33 19.61
C ALA A 89 6.33 2.45 18.77
N ALA A 90 7.02 2.88 17.71
CA ALA A 90 6.50 3.86 16.76
C ALA A 90 5.27 3.34 16.02
N ASP A 91 5.29 2.07 15.57
CA ASP A 91 4.14 1.38 14.98
C ASP A 91 2.96 1.29 15.95
N ALA A 92 3.23 1.05 17.24
CA ALA A 92 2.18 1.00 18.25
C ALA A 92 1.49 2.36 18.43
N VAL A 93 2.24 3.46 18.40
CA VAL A 93 1.70 4.82 18.47
C VAL A 93 0.86 5.11 17.22
N SER A 94 1.39 4.85 16.03
CA SER A 94 0.71 5.15 14.77
C SER A 94 -0.59 4.36 14.63
N ALA A 95 -0.57 3.06 14.94
CA ALA A 95 -1.74 2.21 14.93
C ALA A 95 -2.76 2.58 16.02
N TYR A 96 -2.32 3.01 17.20
CA TYR A 96 -3.23 3.52 18.23
C TYR A 96 -4.00 4.75 17.73
N VAL A 97 -3.29 5.75 17.19
CA VAL A 97 -3.92 6.99 16.72
C VAL A 97 -4.85 6.72 15.53
N MET A 98 -4.42 5.89 14.56
CA MET A 98 -5.27 5.47 13.46
C MET A 98 -6.54 4.78 13.99
N SER A 99 -6.40 3.81 14.91
CA SER A 99 -7.52 3.05 15.48
C SER A 99 -8.54 3.94 16.19
N GLU A 100 -8.05 4.85 17.04
CA GLU A 100 -8.90 5.77 17.79
C GLU A 100 -9.60 6.77 16.86
N GLY A 101 -8.92 7.23 15.81
CA GLY A 101 -9.52 8.05 14.77
C GLY A 101 -10.67 7.33 14.05
N LEU A 102 -10.43 6.10 13.57
CA LEU A 102 -11.43 5.25 12.93
C LEU A 102 -12.61 4.96 13.89
N TRP A 103 -12.34 4.62 15.15
CA TRP A 103 -13.37 4.35 16.14
C TRP A 103 -14.29 5.55 16.38
N HIS A 104 -13.72 6.75 16.45
CA HIS A 104 -14.50 7.96 16.70
C HIS A 104 -15.25 8.44 15.46
N LEU A 105 -14.64 8.41 14.28
CA LEU A 105 -15.33 8.82 13.04
C LEU A 105 -16.44 7.83 12.67
N THR A 106 -16.26 6.52 12.89
CA THR A 106 -17.27 5.54 12.47
C THR A 106 -18.58 5.61 13.26
N ARG A 107 -18.62 6.37 14.37
CA ARG A 107 -19.87 6.70 15.08
C ARG A 107 -20.78 7.63 14.28
N THR A 108 -20.25 8.36 13.30
CA THR A 108 -21.04 9.25 12.44
C THR A 108 -21.53 8.56 11.16
N LEU A 109 -21.13 7.30 10.93
CA LEU A 109 -21.64 6.51 9.81
C LEU A 109 -23.14 6.21 9.95
N PRO A 110 -23.83 5.93 8.84
CA PRO A 110 -25.17 5.36 8.86
C PRO A 110 -25.21 4.05 9.68
N GLU A 111 -26.40 3.70 10.20
CA GLU A 111 -26.55 2.61 11.16
C GLU A 111 -26.22 1.21 10.61
N ASN A 112 -26.24 1.07 9.29
CA ASN A 112 -25.91 -0.16 8.56
C ASN A 112 -24.52 -0.14 7.91
N HIS A 113 -23.69 0.88 8.17
CA HIS A 113 -22.35 1.02 7.60
C HIS A 113 -21.25 0.65 8.59
N ALA A 114 -20.29 -0.14 8.14
CA ALA A 114 -19.12 -0.54 8.89
C ALA A 114 -17.86 -0.47 8.01
N LEU A 115 -16.72 -0.39 8.66
CA LEU A 115 -15.39 -0.47 8.06
C LEU A 115 -14.67 -1.68 8.64
N MET A 116 -13.99 -2.45 7.80
CA MET A 116 -13.18 -3.60 8.21
C MET A 116 -11.76 -3.48 7.69
N VAL A 117 -10.78 -3.50 8.59
CA VAL A 117 -9.37 -3.66 8.18
C VAL A 117 -9.21 -5.05 7.59
N SER A 118 -8.95 -5.10 6.29
CA SER A 118 -8.84 -6.34 5.53
C SER A 118 -7.39 -6.62 5.11
N LEU A 119 -6.53 -5.61 5.06
CA LEU A 119 -5.09 -5.75 4.85
C LEU A 119 -4.35 -4.77 5.76
N GLY A 120 -3.19 -5.17 6.27
CA GLY A 120 -2.25 -4.19 6.77
C GLY A 120 -0.85 -4.73 7.02
N GLU A 121 0.15 -3.91 6.72
CA GLU A 121 1.56 -4.24 6.94
C GLU A 121 1.87 -4.24 8.44
N GLY A 122 2.50 -5.32 8.93
CA GLY A 122 2.81 -5.45 10.37
C GLY A 122 1.56 -5.57 11.26
N LEU A 123 0.39 -5.76 10.64
CA LEU A 123 -0.90 -6.01 11.28
C LEU A 123 -1.40 -7.44 11.04
N MET A 124 -0.65 -8.22 10.26
CA MET A 124 -0.91 -9.61 9.91
C MET A 124 0.33 -10.45 10.27
N PRO A 125 0.14 -11.69 10.78
CA PRO A 125 1.26 -12.59 11.03
C PRO A 125 1.91 -12.99 9.70
N LYS A 126 3.24 -12.91 9.64
CA LYS A 126 4.02 -13.54 8.58
C LYS A 126 4.08 -15.06 8.82
N VAL A 127 4.32 -15.85 7.77
CA VAL A 127 4.47 -17.30 7.94
C VAL A 127 5.62 -17.60 8.93
N GLY A 128 5.27 -18.29 10.01
CA GLY A 128 6.17 -18.58 11.14
C GLY A 128 5.97 -17.69 12.37
N GLU A 129 5.19 -16.61 12.27
CA GLU A 129 4.77 -15.78 13.40
C GLU A 129 3.44 -16.29 13.98
N THR A 130 3.26 -16.20 15.31
CA THR A 130 1.94 -16.44 15.90
C THR A 130 1.04 -15.20 15.68
N PRO A 131 -0.30 -15.35 15.68
CA PRO A 131 -1.22 -14.22 15.55
C PRO A 131 -0.94 -13.08 16.53
N GLU A 132 -0.39 -13.37 17.71
CA GLU A 132 -0.03 -12.38 18.73
C GLU A 132 1.28 -11.63 18.42
N MET A 133 2.14 -12.15 17.54
CA MET A 133 3.47 -11.60 17.24
C MET A 133 3.47 -10.57 16.12
N GLY A 134 2.59 -10.72 15.13
CA GLY A 134 2.56 -9.90 13.91
C GLY A 134 1.35 -8.97 13.79
N ALA A 135 0.50 -8.85 14.81
CA ALA A 135 -0.70 -8.02 14.76
C ALA A 135 -0.76 -7.00 15.90
N ASN A 136 -0.87 -5.72 15.57
CA ASN A 136 -1.29 -4.74 16.56
C ASN A 136 -2.77 -4.97 16.89
N PRO A 137 -3.14 -5.32 18.14
CA PRO A 137 -4.52 -5.65 18.50
C PRO A 137 -5.49 -4.47 18.31
N MET A 138 -4.96 -3.24 18.22
CA MET A 138 -5.77 -2.05 17.99
C MET A 138 -6.26 -1.93 16.54
N LEU A 139 -5.54 -2.48 15.54
CA LEU A 139 -5.84 -2.27 14.12
C LEU A 139 -5.75 -3.53 13.24
N GLY A 140 -5.60 -4.72 13.85
CA GLY A 140 -5.35 -5.97 13.13
C GLY A 140 -6.42 -6.40 12.13
N PHE A 141 -6.08 -7.39 11.30
CA PHE A 141 -6.99 -7.97 10.32
C PHE A 141 -8.34 -8.37 10.91
N GLY A 142 -9.42 -8.09 10.17
CA GLY A 142 -10.79 -8.39 10.56
C GLY A 142 -11.36 -7.44 11.61
N ARG A 143 -10.60 -6.43 12.06
CA ARG A 143 -11.09 -5.42 12.99
C ARG A 143 -12.20 -4.60 12.35
N VAL A 144 -13.36 -4.57 12.99
CA VAL A 144 -14.55 -3.84 12.54
C VAL A 144 -14.73 -2.54 13.33
N TYR A 145 -14.91 -1.44 12.59
CA TYR A 145 -15.25 -0.12 13.11
C TYR A 145 -16.64 0.28 12.62
N ALA A 146 -17.57 0.47 13.55
CA ALA A 146 -18.94 0.87 13.26
C ALA A 146 -19.61 1.37 14.55
N ARG A 147 -20.90 1.71 14.46
CA ARG A 147 -21.73 1.86 15.66
C ARG A 147 -21.74 0.56 16.49
N PRO A 148 -21.85 0.63 17.83
CA PRO A 148 -21.54 -0.51 18.70
C PRO A 148 -22.31 -1.81 18.41
N GLU A 149 -23.59 -1.73 18.08
CA GLU A 149 -24.41 -2.92 17.80
C GLU A 149 -24.06 -3.57 16.45
N LEU A 150 -23.88 -2.76 15.41
CA LEU A 150 -23.44 -3.25 14.10
C LEU A 150 -22.04 -3.85 14.19
N ALA A 151 -21.11 -3.18 14.88
CA ALA A 151 -19.75 -3.67 15.09
C ALA A 151 -19.76 -5.07 15.72
N LYS A 152 -20.52 -5.28 16.81
CA LYS A 152 -20.67 -6.60 17.45
C LYS A 152 -21.27 -7.66 16.51
N THR A 153 -22.19 -7.26 15.66
CA THR A 153 -22.89 -8.19 14.76
C THR A 153 -22.00 -8.62 13.60
N VAL A 154 -21.27 -7.69 12.98
CA VAL A 154 -20.31 -7.98 11.91
C VAL A 154 -19.08 -8.70 12.48
N ASP A 155 -18.54 -8.29 13.64
CA ASP A 155 -17.41 -8.95 14.29
C ASP A 155 -17.67 -10.44 14.56
N ARG A 156 -18.86 -10.79 15.06
CA ARG A 156 -19.26 -12.20 15.21
C ARG A 156 -19.20 -12.96 13.89
N ARG A 157 -19.60 -12.34 12.77
CA ARG A 157 -19.56 -12.98 11.45
C ARG A 157 -18.13 -13.10 10.92
N VAL A 158 -17.29 -12.08 11.10
CA VAL A 158 -15.86 -12.13 10.77
C VAL A 158 -15.15 -13.23 11.55
N ARG A 159 -15.44 -13.42 12.84
CA ARG A 159 -14.89 -14.55 13.61
C ARG A 159 -15.23 -15.91 13.02
N ARG A 160 -16.42 -16.06 12.43
CA ARG A 160 -16.77 -17.30 11.70
C ARG A 160 -15.93 -17.44 10.45
N LEU A 161 -15.73 -16.36 9.69
CA LEU A 161 -14.92 -16.38 8.46
C LEU A 161 -13.47 -16.80 8.76
N LEU A 162 -12.94 -16.31 9.88
CA LEU A 162 -11.60 -16.64 10.35
C LEU A 162 -11.44 -18.09 10.83
N ASN A 163 -12.40 -18.59 11.61
CA ASN A 163 -12.19 -19.78 12.45
C ASN A 163 -13.04 -21.00 12.06
N GLU A 164 -14.16 -20.83 11.36
CA GLU A 164 -15.04 -21.95 11.01
C GLU A 164 -14.64 -22.56 9.67
N THR A 165 -14.17 -23.81 9.70
CA THR A 165 -13.89 -24.58 8.48
C THR A 165 -15.14 -24.66 7.59
N GLY A 166 -14.99 -24.31 6.32
CA GLY A 166 -16.08 -24.32 5.35
C GLY A 166 -16.95 -23.05 5.35
N HIS A 167 -16.73 -22.09 6.26
CA HIS A 167 -17.35 -20.78 6.15
C HIS A 167 -16.57 -19.91 5.15
N THR A 168 -17.15 -19.67 3.97
CA THR A 168 -16.44 -19.00 2.87
C THR A 168 -16.69 -17.49 2.85
N PHE A 169 -15.83 -16.76 2.11
CA PHE A 169 -16.01 -15.33 1.89
C PHE A 169 -17.34 -15.04 1.16
N GLU A 170 -17.77 -15.90 0.22
CA GLU A 170 -19.03 -15.75 -0.50
C GLU A 170 -20.22 -15.79 0.45
N GLN A 171 -20.22 -16.73 1.41
CA GLN A 171 -21.27 -16.83 2.43
C GLN A 171 -21.25 -15.64 3.40
N PHE A 172 -20.06 -15.09 3.68
CA PHE A 172 -19.92 -13.85 4.45
C PHE A 172 -20.52 -12.66 3.70
N HIS A 173 -20.15 -12.50 2.43
CA HIS A 173 -20.57 -11.41 1.57
C HIS A 173 -22.08 -11.44 1.26
N GLU A 174 -22.63 -12.62 0.97
CA GLU A 174 -24.08 -12.81 0.79
C GLU A 174 -24.85 -12.46 2.07
N TRP A 175 -24.31 -12.81 3.25
CA TRP A 175 -24.92 -12.46 4.53
C TRP A 175 -24.97 -10.94 4.74
N LEU A 176 -23.93 -10.20 4.36
CA LEU A 176 -23.94 -8.72 4.39
C LEU A 176 -25.04 -8.16 3.48
N LYS A 177 -25.09 -8.63 2.23
CA LYS A 177 -26.08 -8.22 1.23
C LYS A 177 -27.51 -8.49 1.69
N SER A 178 -27.79 -9.69 2.19
CA SER A 178 -29.13 -10.10 2.66
C SER A 178 -29.67 -9.25 3.81
N ARG A 179 -28.78 -8.56 4.54
CA ARG A 179 -29.11 -7.70 5.69
C ARG A 179 -29.01 -6.21 5.37
N GLY A 180 -28.69 -5.84 4.13
CA GLY A 180 -28.46 -4.45 3.74
C GLY A 180 -27.32 -3.79 4.53
N ILE A 181 -26.30 -4.56 4.93
CA ILE A 181 -25.12 -4.03 5.60
C ILE A 181 -24.10 -3.61 4.55
N THR A 182 -23.68 -2.34 4.60
CA THR A 182 -22.55 -1.84 3.81
C THR A 182 -21.27 -2.03 4.60
N LEU A 183 -20.36 -2.87 4.10
CA LEU A 183 -19.06 -3.06 4.69
C LEU A 183 -17.99 -2.50 3.75
N TRP A 184 -17.28 -1.46 4.19
CA TRP A 184 -16.12 -0.94 3.49
C TRP A 184 -14.86 -1.70 3.92
N GLY A 185 -14.08 -2.16 2.95
CA GLY A 185 -12.77 -2.77 3.21
C GLY A 185 -11.71 -1.69 3.42
N ALA A 186 -10.68 -1.99 4.19
CA ALA A 186 -9.53 -1.10 4.34
C ALA A 186 -8.20 -1.84 4.21
N ALA A 187 -7.24 -1.20 3.57
CA ALA A 187 -5.82 -1.58 3.60
C ALA A 187 -5.03 -0.49 4.31
N VAL A 188 -4.23 -0.86 5.32
CA VAL A 188 -3.55 0.10 6.19
C VAL A 188 -2.06 -0.21 6.33
N ASP A 189 -1.25 0.82 6.16
CA ASP A 189 0.11 0.85 6.66
C ASP A 189 0.26 2.08 7.54
N THR A 190 0.35 1.87 8.85
CA THR A 190 0.27 2.95 9.82
C THR A 190 1.57 3.74 9.93
N LEU A 191 2.69 3.15 9.51
CA LEU A 191 4.01 3.78 9.52
C LEU A 191 4.89 3.19 8.43
N GLU A 192 4.62 3.66 7.23
CA GLU A 192 5.43 3.37 6.05
C GLU A 192 6.85 3.93 6.27
N ASN A 193 7.86 3.18 5.84
CA ASN A 193 9.28 3.49 6.02
C ASN A 193 9.72 3.61 7.49
N THR A 194 9.24 2.72 8.36
CA THR A 194 9.53 2.66 9.80
C THR A 194 11.03 2.72 10.12
N SER A 195 11.89 2.05 9.33
CA SER A 195 13.35 2.07 9.56
C SER A 195 13.91 3.49 9.41
N ARG A 196 13.47 4.21 8.39
CA ARG A 196 13.85 5.61 8.15
C ARG A 196 13.36 6.51 9.28
N PHE A 197 12.16 6.25 9.79
CA PHE A 197 11.62 6.96 10.95
C PHE A 197 12.48 6.75 12.20
N ALA A 198 12.83 5.49 12.51
CA ALA A 198 13.68 5.15 13.65
C ALA A 198 15.09 5.77 13.54
N ASP A 199 15.64 5.84 12.33
CA ASP A 199 16.95 6.46 12.06
C ASP A 199 16.91 8.00 12.02
N GLY A 200 15.72 8.58 12.02
CA GLY A 200 15.51 10.03 12.00
C GLY A 200 15.81 10.65 10.63
N GLN A 201 15.53 9.93 9.55
CA GLN A 201 15.73 10.39 8.18
C GLN A 201 14.71 11.49 7.80
N PRO A 202 15.15 12.56 7.12
CA PRO A 202 14.33 13.75 6.89
C PRO A 202 13.17 13.52 5.91
N THR A 203 13.17 12.41 5.17
CA THR A 203 12.21 12.11 4.11
C THR A 203 11.70 10.68 4.17
N GLY A 204 10.43 10.48 3.76
CA GLY A 204 9.85 9.16 3.52
C GLY A 204 8.74 8.73 4.49
N PRO A 205 8.94 8.78 5.82
CA PRO A 205 7.93 8.30 6.77
C PRO A 205 6.54 8.91 6.59
N MET A 206 5.52 8.06 6.48
CA MET A 206 4.13 8.47 6.32
C MET A 206 3.16 7.39 6.85
N ALA A 207 1.90 7.76 7.03
CA ALA A 207 0.81 6.82 7.25
C ALA A 207 -0.04 6.72 5.98
N VAL A 208 -0.44 5.50 5.63
CA VAL A 208 -1.21 5.17 4.43
C VAL A 208 -2.47 4.41 4.82
N PHE A 209 -3.62 4.92 4.39
CA PHE A 209 -4.92 4.32 4.64
C PHE A 209 -5.76 4.34 3.37
N HIS A 210 -6.17 3.17 2.87
CA HIS A 210 -7.05 3.04 1.70
C HIS A 210 -8.38 2.47 2.14
N LEU A 211 -9.47 3.14 1.79
CA LEU A 211 -10.84 2.68 1.99
C LEU A 211 -11.43 2.22 0.67
N PHE A 212 -11.96 1.01 0.62
CA PHE A 212 -12.65 0.43 -0.51
C PHE A 212 -14.16 0.41 -0.23
N ASP A 213 -14.97 0.62 -1.26
CA ASP A 213 -16.44 0.59 -1.16
C ASP A 213 -17.03 -0.81 -0.90
N SER A 214 -16.17 -1.83 -0.88
CA SER A 214 -16.48 -3.22 -0.60
C SER A 214 -15.37 -3.87 0.25
N PRO A 215 -15.63 -4.99 0.96
CA PRO A 215 -14.58 -5.69 1.68
C PRO A 215 -13.63 -6.39 0.69
N LEU A 216 -12.34 -6.50 1.05
CA LEU A 216 -11.40 -7.34 0.30
C LEU A 216 -11.75 -8.82 0.50
N ARG A 217 -11.58 -9.63 -0.54
CA ARG A 217 -11.92 -11.07 -0.60
C ARG A 217 -11.16 -11.94 0.40
N LEU A 218 -10.24 -11.38 1.17
CA LEU A 218 -9.41 -12.12 2.12
C LEU A 218 -10.25 -12.72 3.25
N SER A 219 -10.04 -14.00 3.50
CA SER A 219 -10.77 -14.75 4.52
C SER A 219 -9.99 -14.92 5.82
N ARG A 220 -8.66 -14.73 5.78
CA ARG A 220 -7.74 -14.93 6.90
C ARG A 220 -6.60 -13.92 6.86
N PRO A 221 -5.96 -13.61 8.01
CA PRO A 221 -4.74 -12.81 8.03
C PRO A 221 -3.67 -13.50 7.19
N TYR A 222 -3.19 -12.83 6.15
CA TYR A 222 -2.14 -13.34 5.28
C TYR A 222 -1.25 -12.20 4.81
N GLU A 223 0.00 -12.25 5.24
CA GLU A 223 1.05 -11.36 4.74
C GLU A 223 2.09 -12.15 3.94
N SER A 224 2.40 -11.65 2.75
CA SER A 224 3.48 -12.14 1.90
C SER A 224 4.08 -10.95 1.13
N TYR A 225 4.93 -11.25 0.16
CA TYR A 225 5.47 -10.30 -0.79
C TYR A 225 4.78 -10.44 -2.15
N MET A 226 4.74 -9.33 -2.89
CA MET A 226 4.29 -9.32 -4.28
C MET A 226 5.29 -8.58 -5.14
N GLY A 227 5.69 -9.20 -6.26
CA GLY A 227 6.32 -8.49 -7.36
C GLY A 227 5.33 -7.52 -7.96
N CYS A 228 5.76 -6.27 -8.19
CA CYS A 228 4.92 -5.19 -8.69
C CYS A 228 5.59 -4.54 -9.90
N LEU A 229 4.87 -4.47 -11.02
CA LEU A 229 5.23 -3.67 -12.18
C LEU A 229 4.13 -2.63 -12.40
N THR A 230 4.46 -1.37 -12.16
CA THR A 230 3.56 -0.23 -12.33
C THR A 230 4.11 0.71 -13.39
N VAL A 231 3.35 0.86 -14.48
CA VAL A 231 3.71 1.68 -15.65
C VAL A 231 2.62 2.72 -15.92
N PRO A 232 2.92 3.82 -16.63
CA PRO A 232 1.87 4.74 -17.10
C PRO A 232 0.84 3.99 -17.95
N THR A 233 -0.46 4.32 -17.86
CA THR A 233 -1.53 3.64 -18.63
C THR A 233 -1.20 3.59 -20.12
N ARG A 234 -0.71 4.70 -20.66
CA ARG A 234 -0.30 4.81 -22.07
C ARG A 234 0.76 3.78 -22.51
N VAL A 235 1.63 3.33 -21.59
CA VAL A 235 2.61 2.27 -21.88
C VAL A 235 1.90 0.91 -21.99
N ALA A 236 0.96 0.63 -21.09
CA ALA A 236 0.16 -0.58 -21.16
C ALA A 236 -0.72 -0.60 -22.41
N GLU A 237 -1.37 0.51 -22.76
CA GLU A 237 -2.14 0.64 -24.02
C GLU A 237 -1.26 0.41 -25.25
N ALA A 238 -0.03 0.93 -25.26
CA ALA A 238 0.91 0.71 -26.36
C ALA A 238 1.29 -0.78 -26.49
N ALA A 239 1.49 -1.47 -25.38
CA ALA A 239 1.73 -2.91 -25.36
C ALA A 239 0.50 -3.70 -25.85
N GLU A 240 -0.70 -3.34 -25.40
CA GLU A 240 -1.95 -3.98 -25.79
C GLU A 240 -2.22 -3.82 -27.29
N ASN A 241 -1.94 -2.65 -27.86
CA ASN A 241 -2.00 -2.40 -29.31
C ASN A 241 -1.02 -3.30 -30.10
N ALA A 242 0.06 -3.74 -29.46
CA ALA A 242 1.01 -4.71 -30.01
C ALA A 242 0.66 -6.17 -29.63
N SER A 243 -0.53 -6.43 -29.08
CA SER A 243 -0.98 -7.74 -28.58
C SER A 243 -0.11 -8.33 -27.47
N VAL A 244 0.50 -7.45 -26.65
CA VAL A 244 1.29 -7.82 -25.47
C VAL A 244 0.52 -7.42 -24.21
N LEU A 245 0.14 -8.39 -23.40
CA LEU A 245 -0.39 -8.14 -22.06
C LEU A 245 0.78 -8.01 -21.07
N LEU A 246 1.10 -6.79 -20.67
CA LEU A 246 2.14 -6.57 -19.66
C LEU A 246 1.73 -7.19 -18.32
N ASP A 247 2.70 -7.86 -17.70
CA ASP A 247 2.64 -8.39 -16.35
C ASP A 247 4.00 -8.28 -15.68
N TYR A 248 4.06 -8.56 -14.37
CA TYR A 248 5.33 -8.52 -13.63
C TYR A 248 6.43 -9.40 -14.22
N ARG A 249 6.11 -10.46 -14.97
CA ARG A 249 7.07 -11.43 -15.51
C ARG A 249 7.48 -11.10 -16.95
N THR A 250 6.91 -10.05 -17.54
CA THR A 250 7.16 -9.66 -18.92
C THR A 250 8.63 -9.28 -19.09
N PRO A 251 9.38 -9.84 -20.05
CA PRO A 251 10.79 -9.51 -20.24
C PRO A 251 11.00 -7.99 -20.35
N ARG A 252 11.99 -7.43 -19.65
CA ARG A 252 12.09 -5.95 -19.55
C ARG A 252 12.38 -5.27 -20.88
N LYS A 253 12.96 -6.02 -21.83
CA LYS A 253 13.06 -5.60 -23.23
C LYS A 253 11.70 -5.24 -23.84
N GLN A 254 10.66 -6.06 -23.63
CA GLN A 254 9.32 -5.79 -24.17
C GLN A 254 8.65 -4.60 -23.47
N VAL A 255 8.94 -4.41 -22.17
CA VAL A 255 8.48 -3.21 -21.45
C VAL A 255 9.11 -1.95 -22.05
N VAL A 256 10.42 -1.96 -22.34
CA VAL A 256 11.09 -0.84 -23.04
C VAL A 256 10.51 -0.60 -24.43
N GLU A 257 10.26 -1.65 -25.21
CA GLU A 257 9.63 -1.53 -26.54
C GLU A 257 8.24 -0.85 -26.45
N ALA A 258 7.44 -1.19 -25.43
CA ALA A 258 6.16 -0.55 -25.17
C ALA A 258 6.32 0.93 -24.75
N ILE A 259 7.34 1.26 -23.95
CA ILE A 259 7.65 2.64 -23.56
C ILE A 259 8.07 3.47 -24.79
N GLU A 260 8.92 2.94 -25.66
CA GLU A 260 9.37 3.61 -26.89
C GLU A 260 8.19 3.86 -27.85
N ALA A 261 7.24 2.93 -27.92
CA ALA A 261 6.01 3.10 -28.69
C ALA A 261 5.07 4.16 -28.07
N ALA A 262 4.93 4.16 -26.74
CA ALA A 262 4.10 5.13 -26.02
C ALA A 262 4.66 6.56 -26.11
N TYR A 263 5.99 6.71 -26.05
CA TYR A 263 6.70 7.98 -26.02
C TYR A 263 7.77 8.06 -27.13
N PRO A 264 7.38 8.34 -28.39
CA PRO A 264 8.31 8.42 -29.50
C PRO A 264 9.46 9.39 -29.24
N GLY A 265 10.69 8.92 -29.46
CA GLY A 265 11.92 9.71 -29.28
C GLY A 265 12.42 9.81 -27.84
N VAL A 266 11.82 9.09 -26.88
CA VAL A 266 12.41 8.92 -25.55
C VAL A 266 13.77 8.24 -25.67
N ARG A 267 14.77 8.76 -24.96
CA ARG A 267 16.08 8.12 -24.86
C ARG A 267 16.04 7.11 -23.72
N ARG A 268 16.70 5.96 -23.86
CA ARG A 268 16.60 4.90 -22.86
C ARG A 268 17.17 5.32 -21.50
N GLU A 269 18.23 6.13 -21.49
CA GLU A 269 18.78 6.70 -20.26
C GLU A 269 17.81 7.67 -19.54
N ASN A 270 16.77 8.15 -20.23
CA ASN A 270 15.69 8.95 -19.67
C ASN A 270 14.48 8.11 -19.22
N ILE A 271 14.56 6.77 -19.31
CA ILE A 271 13.63 5.85 -18.69
C ILE A 271 14.19 5.51 -17.31
N HIS A 272 13.47 5.91 -16.27
CA HIS A 272 13.90 5.79 -14.87
C HIS A 272 13.08 4.70 -14.17
N VAL A 273 13.74 3.64 -13.75
CA VAL A 273 13.07 2.49 -13.12
C VAL A 273 13.44 2.43 -11.65
N TRP A 274 12.43 2.56 -10.79
CA TRP A 274 12.57 2.35 -9.36
C TRP A 274 12.42 0.86 -9.04
N THR A 275 13.44 0.25 -8.42
CA THR A 275 13.57 -1.23 -8.30
C THR A 275 14.10 -1.72 -6.95
N LEU A 276 13.94 -0.95 -5.87
CA LEU A 276 14.49 -1.27 -4.54
C LEU A 276 16.00 -1.60 -4.53
N ARG A 277 16.84 -0.82 -5.23
CA ARG A 277 18.28 -1.08 -5.25
C ARG A 277 18.87 -1.17 -3.84
N GLY A 278 19.87 -2.04 -3.68
CA GLY A 278 20.60 -2.16 -2.41
C GLY A 278 21.34 -3.48 -2.27
N LYS A 279 22.50 -3.45 -1.59
CA LYS A 279 23.39 -4.62 -1.48
C LYS A 279 22.72 -5.86 -0.89
N SER A 280 21.79 -5.69 0.04
CA SER A 280 21.05 -6.78 0.69
C SER A 280 20.03 -7.48 -0.22
N ARG A 281 19.67 -6.87 -1.36
CA ARG A 281 18.64 -7.37 -2.27
C ARG A 281 19.21 -7.98 -3.56
N VAL A 282 20.52 -7.91 -3.77
CA VAL A 282 21.21 -8.46 -4.97
C VAL A 282 20.82 -9.92 -5.24
N HIS A 283 20.72 -10.76 -4.21
CA HIS A 283 20.36 -12.17 -4.39
C HIS A 283 18.95 -12.35 -5.00
N ARG A 284 18.01 -11.47 -4.66
CA ARG A 284 16.59 -11.57 -5.05
C ARG A 284 16.27 -10.78 -6.31
N LEU A 285 16.89 -9.61 -6.47
CA LEU A 285 16.59 -8.64 -7.53
C LEU A 285 17.72 -8.45 -8.54
N GLY A 286 18.91 -9.03 -8.34
CA GLY A 286 20.06 -8.81 -9.22
C GLY A 286 19.78 -9.13 -10.68
N ARG A 287 19.06 -10.23 -10.95
CA ARG A 287 18.66 -10.61 -12.32
C ARG A 287 17.71 -9.59 -12.95
N LEU A 288 16.81 -9.01 -12.16
CA LEU A 288 15.90 -7.97 -12.61
C LEU A 288 16.67 -6.70 -13.00
N TRP A 289 17.63 -6.30 -12.17
CA TRP A 289 18.52 -5.17 -12.47
C TRP A 289 19.36 -5.42 -13.72
N ASP A 290 19.90 -6.63 -13.88
CA ASP A 290 20.67 -6.99 -15.07
C ASP A 290 19.83 -6.89 -16.37
N GLU A 291 18.53 -7.22 -16.33
CA GLU A 291 17.65 -7.06 -17.50
C GLU A 291 17.48 -5.59 -17.88
N TRP A 292 17.27 -4.71 -16.90
CA TRP A 292 17.15 -3.27 -17.13
C TRP A 292 18.46 -2.63 -17.58
N ASP A 293 19.58 -2.97 -16.94
CA ASP A 293 20.90 -2.46 -17.31
C ASP A 293 21.23 -2.85 -18.77
N LYS A 294 20.93 -4.10 -19.18
CA LYS A 294 21.08 -4.54 -20.57
C LYS A 294 20.14 -3.83 -21.54
N ALA A 295 18.97 -3.40 -21.08
CA ALA A 295 18.04 -2.63 -21.88
C ALA A 295 18.51 -1.17 -22.07
N GLY A 296 19.47 -0.69 -21.26
CA GLY A 296 20.07 0.64 -21.35
C GLY A 296 19.26 1.72 -20.62
N VAL A 297 18.42 1.34 -19.65
CA VAL A 297 17.62 2.28 -18.86
C VAL A 297 18.36 2.73 -17.61
N HIS A 298 17.90 3.82 -17.00
CA HIS A 298 18.42 4.29 -15.72
C HIS A 298 17.74 3.56 -14.55
N LEU A 299 18.51 2.81 -13.77
CA LEU A 299 18.06 2.30 -12.47
C LEU A 299 18.21 3.37 -11.40
N VAL A 300 17.09 3.78 -10.80
CA VAL A 300 17.06 4.82 -9.76
C VAL A 300 17.90 4.39 -8.55
N GLU A 301 18.70 5.33 -8.04
CA GLU A 301 19.60 5.15 -6.90
C GLU A 301 19.31 6.13 -5.76
N ASP A 302 19.81 5.81 -4.57
CA ASP A 302 19.69 6.67 -3.39
C ASP A 302 20.21 8.08 -3.67
N GLY A 303 19.42 9.09 -3.32
CA GLY A 303 19.76 10.49 -3.51
C GLY A 303 19.49 11.04 -4.91
N TRP A 304 19.07 10.21 -5.88
CA TRP A 304 18.62 10.71 -7.18
C TRP A 304 17.51 11.75 -7.01
N LYS A 305 17.58 12.83 -7.77
CA LYS A 305 16.66 13.97 -7.63
C LYS A 305 15.40 13.74 -8.46
N ALA A 306 14.30 13.50 -7.76
CA ALA A 306 12.98 13.49 -8.37
C ALA A 306 12.59 14.91 -8.86
N PRO A 307 11.53 15.05 -9.68
CA PRO A 307 11.01 16.36 -10.10
C PRO A 307 10.66 17.30 -8.93
N SER A 308 10.40 16.76 -7.74
CA SER A 308 10.23 17.54 -6.50
C SER A 308 11.48 18.30 -6.05
N GLY A 309 12.67 17.96 -6.58
CA GLY A 309 13.97 18.46 -6.13
C GLY A 309 14.55 17.72 -4.92
N LEU A 310 13.78 16.81 -4.32
CA LEU A 310 14.21 16.00 -3.18
C LEU A 310 14.94 14.73 -3.64
N GLY A 311 15.86 14.26 -2.81
CA GLY A 311 16.56 12.99 -3.04
C GLY A 311 15.67 11.82 -2.68
N VAL A 312 15.44 10.91 -3.62
CA VAL A 312 14.70 9.66 -3.37
C VAL A 312 15.56 8.66 -2.59
N PHE A 313 14.95 7.55 -2.20
CA PHE A 313 15.63 6.44 -1.52
C PHE A 313 15.10 5.11 -2.06
N THR A 314 15.91 4.06 -2.02
CA THR A 314 15.61 2.77 -2.65
C THR A 314 15.38 1.66 -1.62
N ASP A 315 15.20 2.03 -0.35
CA ASP A 315 14.92 1.10 0.73
C ASP A 315 13.43 0.97 1.12
N SER A 316 12.51 1.77 0.55
CA SER A 316 11.04 1.57 0.62
C SER A 316 10.55 0.44 -0.27
N GLY A 317 9.27 0.08 -0.14
CA GLY A 317 8.51 -0.59 -1.19
C GLY A 317 7.96 0.39 -2.24
N THR A 318 7.08 -0.12 -3.11
CA THR A 318 6.59 0.57 -4.32
C THR A 318 5.51 1.63 -4.07
N TYR A 319 4.95 1.77 -2.88
CA TYR A 319 3.78 2.64 -2.66
C TYR A 319 4.04 4.12 -2.98
N ALA A 320 4.91 4.78 -2.22
CA ALA A 320 5.20 6.20 -2.43
C ALA A 320 5.80 6.50 -3.83
N PRO A 321 6.73 5.68 -4.37
CA PRO A 321 7.20 5.82 -5.75
C PRO A 321 6.10 5.79 -6.83
N THR A 322 4.99 5.10 -6.58
CA THR A 322 3.89 4.98 -7.55
C THR A 322 3.30 6.35 -7.94
N PHE A 323 3.32 7.33 -7.03
CA PHE A 323 2.86 8.70 -7.33
C PHE A 323 3.74 9.46 -8.33
N LEU A 324 4.96 8.97 -8.62
CA LEU A 324 5.86 9.56 -9.61
C LEU A 324 5.79 8.83 -10.96
N VAL A 325 5.09 7.69 -11.05
CA VAL A 325 4.95 6.95 -12.32
C VAL A 325 4.21 7.82 -13.33
N GLY A 326 4.82 7.98 -14.51
CA GLY A 326 4.36 8.93 -15.51
C GLY A 326 5.48 9.41 -16.41
N SER A 327 5.27 10.57 -17.04
CA SER A 327 6.26 11.21 -17.90
C SER A 327 6.32 12.72 -17.69
N TRP A 328 7.48 13.32 -17.88
CA TRP A 328 7.65 14.79 -17.89
C TRP A 328 8.67 15.22 -18.96
N LYS A 329 8.78 16.53 -19.17
CA LYS A 329 9.85 17.13 -19.97
C LYS A 329 10.81 17.89 -19.08
N ASP A 330 12.10 17.74 -19.32
CA ASP A 330 13.13 18.52 -18.62
C ASP A 330 13.27 19.94 -19.20
N GLY A 331 14.19 20.74 -18.63
CA GLY A 331 14.47 22.10 -19.10
C GLY A 331 15.02 22.19 -20.52
N THR A 332 15.46 21.08 -21.11
CA THR A 332 15.91 20.98 -22.51
C THR A 332 14.79 20.50 -23.46
N GLY A 333 13.61 20.17 -22.90
CA GLY A 333 12.47 19.62 -23.63
C GLY A 333 12.55 18.11 -23.86
N ALA A 334 13.55 17.41 -23.30
CA ALA A 334 13.69 15.98 -23.43
C ALA A 334 12.63 15.25 -22.60
N THR A 335 12.03 14.20 -23.17
CA THR A 335 11.04 13.37 -22.46
C THR A 335 11.74 12.43 -21.48
N HIS A 336 11.18 12.34 -20.27
CA HIS A 336 11.53 11.38 -19.23
C HIS A 336 10.31 10.53 -18.89
N VAL A 337 10.54 9.27 -18.57
CA VAL A 337 9.49 8.32 -18.14
C VAL A 337 9.94 7.66 -16.86
N PHE A 338 9.07 7.60 -15.86
CA PHE A 338 9.33 6.91 -14.59
C PHE A 338 8.34 5.77 -14.40
N LEU A 339 8.84 4.62 -13.93
CA LEU A 339 8.04 3.44 -13.61
C LEU A 339 8.60 2.73 -12.36
N CYS A 340 7.75 1.90 -11.75
CA CYS A 340 8.13 1.05 -10.62
C CYS A 340 8.18 -0.40 -11.06
N ASP A 341 9.26 -1.09 -10.72
CA ASP A 341 9.42 -2.52 -10.99
C ASP A 341 10.23 -3.20 -9.89
N GLY A 342 9.51 -3.76 -8.93
CA GLY A 342 10.13 -4.25 -7.70
C GLY A 342 9.20 -5.18 -6.95
N TYR A 343 9.20 -5.05 -5.63
CA TYR A 343 8.28 -5.79 -4.78
C TYR A 343 7.85 -4.95 -3.59
N ALA A 344 6.73 -5.33 -2.99
CA ALA A 344 6.20 -4.74 -1.77
C ALA A 344 5.55 -5.84 -0.92
N ALA A 345 5.24 -5.53 0.34
CA ALA A 345 4.36 -6.40 1.13
C ALA A 345 2.95 -6.41 0.51
N THR A 346 2.16 -7.48 0.72
CA THR A 346 0.80 -7.63 0.16
C THR A 346 -0.09 -6.39 0.34
N ALA A 347 -0.08 -5.79 1.54
CA ALA A 347 -0.90 -4.62 1.85
C ALA A 347 -0.47 -3.40 1.01
N GLU A 348 0.82 -3.10 1.03
CA GLU A 348 1.42 -2.01 0.29
C GLU A 348 1.26 -2.18 -1.24
N ALA A 349 1.46 -3.39 -1.75
CA ALA A 349 1.25 -3.74 -3.16
C ALA A 349 -0.20 -3.48 -3.60
N MET A 350 -1.17 -3.94 -2.81
CA MET A 350 -2.59 -3.70 -3.08
C MET A 350 -2.94 -2.21 -2.98
N GLN A 351 -2.40 -1.49 -2.01
CA GLN A 351 -2.59 -0.04 -1.90
C GLN A 351 -2.05 0.68 -3.14
N ALA A 352 -0.83 0.40 -3.57
CA ALA A 352 -0.23 0.98 -4.78
C ALA A 352 -1.05 0.65 -6.03
N ALA A 353 -1.42 -0.62 -6.22
CA ALA A 353 -2.19 -1.06 -7.36
C ALA A 353 -3.60 -0.48 -7.40
N SER A 354 -4.20 -0.18 -6.24
CA SER A 354 -5.53 0.41 -6.17
C SER A 354 -5.60 1.86 -6.67
N LEU A 355 -4.46 2.53 -6.87
CA LEU A 355 -4.39 3.90 -7.38
C LEU A 355 -4.39 3.98 -8.91
N GLY A 356 -4.61 2.87 -9.62
CA GLY A 356 -4.49 2.79 -11.09
C GLY A 356 -5.22 3.91 -11.83
N ASP A 357 -6.54 3.99 -11.66
CA ASP A 357 -7.37 5.03 -12.29
C ASP A 357 -7.05 6.42 -11.75
N VAL A 358 -6.69 6.51 -10.47
CA VAL A 358 -6.43 7.78 -9.76
C VAL A 358 -5.18 8.48 -10.29
N LEU A 359 -4.15 7.71 -10.65
CA LEU A 359 -2.85 8.20 -11.09
C LEU A 359 -2.62 8.02 -12.60
N ASP A 360 -3.58 7.47 -13.33
CA ASP A 360 -3.43 7.07 -14.74
C ASP A 360 -2.23 6.11 -14.94
N VAL A 361 -2.24 5.03 -14.15
CA VAL A 361 -1.21 3.99 -14.17
C VAL A 361 -1.83 2.59 -14.24
N GLN A 362 -1.12 1.65 -14.83
CA GLN A 362 -1.44 0.22 -14.76
C GLN A 362 -0.44 -0.49 -13.86
N SER A 363 -0.94 -1.07 -12.77
CA SER A 363 -0.15 -1.91 -11.87
C SER A 363 -0.51 -3.37 -12.03
N THR A 364 0.50 -4.20 -12.21
CA THR A 364 0.37 -5.66 -12.23
C THR A 364 1.20 -6.26 -11.11
N MET A 365 0.64 -7.28 -10.49
CA MET A 365 1.24 -7.95 -9.33
C MET A 365 1.54 -9.42 -9.66
N SER A 366 2.44 -10.00 -8.87
CA SER A 366 2.65 -11.45 -8.82
C SER A 366 2.93 -11.85 -7.39
N LEU A 367 2.19 -12.83 -6.86
CA LEU A 367 2.41 -13.33 -5.52
C LEU A 367 3.77 -14.03 -5.41
N PHE A 368 4.51 -13.74 -4.35
CA PHE A 368 5.74 -14.44 -3.98
C PHE A 368 5.52 -15.28 -2.72
N SER A 369 6.47 -16.17 -2.42
CA SER A 369 6.43 -16.92 -1.17
C SER A 369 6.64 -15.99 0.04
N PRO A 370 6.07 -16.31 1.20
CA PRO A 370 6.19 -15.49 2.41
C PRO A 370 7.64 -15.31 2.91
N THR A 371 8.53 -16.26 2.60
CA THR A 371 9.95 -16.15 2.97
C THR A 371 10.73 -15.29 1.97
N PHE A 372 10.27 -15.24 0.72
CA PHE A 372 10.87 -14.50 -0.39
C PHE A 372 12.41 -14.59 -0.38
N GLU A 373 12.91 -15.82 -0.50
CA GLU A 373 14.35 -16.11 -0.49
C GLU A 373 14.92 -16.30 -1.88
N LEU A 374 14.08 -16.64 -2.86
CA LEU A 374 14.50 -16.95 -4.22
C LEU A 374 14.53 -15.69 -5.10
N PRO A 375 15.24 -15.73 -6.25
CA PRO A 375 15.14 -14.69 -7.26
C PRO A 375 13.68 -14.42 -7.68
N VAL A 376 13.33 -13.17 -7.98
CA VAL A 376 11.94 -12.76 -8.26
C VAL A 376 11.30 -13.49 -9.46
N ASP A 377 12.10 -13.84 -10.47
CA ASP A 377 11.66 -14.63 -11.63
C ASP A 377 11.25 -16.05 -11.25
N VAL A 378 11.85 -16.59 -10.18
CA VAL A 378 11.55 -17.90 -9.60
C VAL A 378 10.33 -17.81 -8.69
N GLU A 379 10.28 -16.85 -7.78
CA GLU A 379 9.17 -16.67 -6.81
C GLU A 379 7.82 -16.53 -7.52
N ALA A 380 7.76 -15.70 -8.57
CA ALA A 380 6.56 -15.47 -9.37
C ALA A 380 5.98 -16.77 -9.96
N ARG A 381 6.85 -17.70 -10.34
CA ARG A 381 6.49 -18.98 -10.96
C ARG A 381 6.22 -20.06 -9.92
N LEU A 382 6.94 -20.02 -8.80
CA LEU A 382 6.77 -20.95 -7.68
C LEU A 382 5.34 -20.90 -7.14
N MET A 383 4.82 -19.69 -6.91
CA MET A 383 3.46 -19.52 -6.36
C MET A 383 2.33 -19.86 -7.34
N GLN A 384 2.67 -20.21 -8.59
CA GLN A 384 1.73 -20.69 -9.62
C GLN A 384 1.74 -22.22 -9.76
N LEU A 385 2.60 -22.93 -9.02
CA LEU A 385 2.61 -24.39 -9.03
C LEU A 385 1.39 -24.96 -8.29
N ASP A 386 0.95 -26.14 -8.71
CA ASP A 386 -0.07 -26.90 -7.99
C ASP A 386 0.59 -27.73 -6.87
N PRO A 387 0.35 -27.39 -5.58
CA PRO A 387 0.96 -28.09 -4.45
C PRO A 387 0.40 -29.51 -4.24
N ALA A 388 -0.65 -29.91 -4.95
CA ALA A 388 -1.21 -31.26 -4.94
C ALA A 388 -0.68 -32.15 -6.08
N ALA A 389 0.06 -31.59 -7.03
CA ALA A 389 0.61 -32.33 -8.14
C ALA A 389 1.67 -33.34 -7.66
N LYS A 390 1.63 -34.58 -8.19
CA LYS A 390 2.56 -35.66 -7.82
C LYS A 390 4.02 -35.31 -8.14
N ASP A 391 4.22 -34.47 -9.15
CA ASP A 391 5.51 -33.99 -9.65
C ASP A 391 5.87 -32.60 -9.08
N PHE A 392 5.18 -32.09 -8.06
CA PHE A 392 5.43 -30.77 -7.46
C PHE A 392 6.91 -30.57 -7.08
N ALA A 393 7.51 -31.55 -6.41
CA ALA A 393 8.91 -31.49 -5.97
C ALA A 393 9.89 -31.40 -7.16
N GLU A 394 9.61 -32.13 -8.25
CA GLU A 394 10.43 -32.13 -9.46
C GLU A 394 10.33 -30.79 -10.20
N ARG A 395 9.11 -30.26 -10.35
CA ARG A 395 8.87 -28.95 -10.96
C ARG A 395 9.55 -27.83 -10.19
N LEU A 396 9.44 -27.87 -8.86
CA LEU A 396 10.09 -26.91 -7.97
C LEU A 396 11.63 -27.01 -8.06
N GLY A 397 12.18 -28.22 -8.05
CA GLY A 397 13.62 -28.44 -8.23
C GLY A 397 14.12 -27.92 -9.58
N THR A 398 13.37 -28.15 -10.66
CA THR A 398 13.67 -27.63 -12.00
C THR A 398 13.68 -26.10 -12.02
N LEU A 399 12.68 -25.47 -11.39
CA LEU A 399 12.56 -24.02 -11.32
C LEU A 399 13.73 -23.35 -10.60
N ILE A 400 14.29 -24.01 -9.58
CA ILE A 400 15.41 -23.51 -8.78
C ILE A 400 16.78 -23.93 -9.38
N GLY A 401 16.80 -24.36 -10.65
CA GLY A 401 18.02 -24.66 -11.38
C GLY A 401 18.44 -26.13 -11.33
N GLY A 402 17.48 -27.05 -11.17
CA GLY A 402 17.70 -28.50 -11.27
C GLY A 402 18.34 -29.14 -10.04
N THR A 403 18.39 -28.44 -8.90
CA THR A 403 18.94 -28.99 -7.66
C THR A 403 17.83 -29.62 -6.82
N PRO A 404 17.96 -30.88 -6.37
CA PRO A 404 17.02 -31.47 -5.43
C PRO A 404 16.95 -30.64 -4.14
N LEU A 405 15.75 -30.23 -3.75
CA LEU A 405 15.52 -29.56 -2.47
C LEU A 405 15.32 -30.58 -1.36
N GLU A 406 15.67 -30.19 -0.14
CA GLU A 406 15.31 -30.93 1.05
C GLU A 406 13.77 -31.06 1.17
N VAL A 407 13.30 -32.24 1.60
CA VAL A 407 11.87 -32.55 1.77
C VAL A 407 11.15 -31.52 2.63
N GLY A 408 11.79 -31.02 3.70
CA GLY A 408 11.22 -29.98 4.55
C GLY A 408 10.94 -28.68 3.80
N ARG A 409 11.86 -28.25 2.92
CA ARG A 409 11.71 -27.04 2.11
C ARG A 409 10.64 -27.20 1.03
N VAL A 410 10.57 -28.37 0.39
CA VAL A 410 9.47 -28.69 -0.55
C VAL A 410 8.12 -28.60 0.15
N ARG A 411 8.01 -29.18 1.36
CA ARG A 411 6.77 -29.12 2.16
C ARG A 411 6.40 -27.68 2.50
N ALA A 412 7.37 -26.87 2.95
CA ALA A 412 7.13 -25.47 3.30
C ALA A 412 6.58 -24.64 2.13
N TYR A 413 7.11 -24.80 0.92
CA TYR A 413 6.56 -24.11 -0.25
C TYR A 413 5.16 -24.61 -0.64
N ALA A 414 4.91 -25.91 -0.55
CA ALA A 414 3.57 -26.45 -0.77
C ALA A 414 2.55 -25.93 0.25
N GLU A 415 2.95 -25.78 1.51
CA GLU A 415 2.14 -25.16 2.57
C GLU A 415 1.88 -23.68 2.31
N ALA A 416 2.90 -22.91 1.91
CA ALA A 416 2.74 -21.50 1.56
C ALA A 416 1.69 -21.25 0.47
N ILE A 417 1.62 -22.11 -0.56
CA ILE A 417 0.61 -22.01 -1.62
C ILE A 417 -0.78 -22.40 -1.08
N ARG A 418 -0.88 -23.44 -0.26
CA ARG A 418 -2.13 -23.84 0.39
C ARG A 418 -2.67 -22.75 1.33
N ASP A 419 -1.80 -22.11 2.10
CA ASP A 419 -2.16 -21.05 3.04
C ASP A 419 -2.62 -19.78 2.31
N ALA A 420 -1.98 -19.44 1.19
CA ALA A 420 -2.45 -18.38 0.30
C ALA A 420 -3.87 -18.69 -0.22
N GLY A 421 -4.11 -19.92 -0.69
CA GLY A 421 -5.43 -20.35 -1.14
C GLY A 421 -6.48 -20.35 -0.03
N ALA A 422 -6.13 -20.83 1.17
CA ALA A 422 -7.02 -20.84 2.33
C ALA A 422 -7.38 -19.43 2.84
N SER A 423 -6.50 -18.46 2.60
CA SER A 423 -6.71 -17.03 2.89
C SER A 423 -7.46 -16.29 1.78
N ASN A 424 -7.88 -17.01 0.74
CA ASN A 424 -8.55 -16.49 -0.44
C ASN A 424 -7.71 -15.47 -1.22
N MET A 425 -6.39 -15.65 -1.20
CA MET A 425 -5.51 -14.91 -2.11
C MET A 425 -5.85 -15.29 -3.57
N PRO A 426 -5.84 -14.31 -4.49
CA PRO A 426 -6.14 -14.55 -5.91
C PRO A 426 -5.03 -15.32 -6.62
N LEU A 427 -5.00 -16.64 -6.41
CA LEU A 427 -4.09 -17.58 -7.06
C LEU A 427 -4.55 -17.99 -8.47
N GLY A 428 -3.64 -18.58 -9.25
CA GLY A 428 -3.93 -19.19 -10.55
C GLY A 428 -4.24 -18.19 -11.67
N LYS A 429 -4.05 -16.89 -11.42
CA LYS A 429 -4.18 -15.84 -12.44
C LYS A 429 -2.83 -15.60 -13.12
N PRO A 430 -2.79 -15.49 -14.46
CA PRO A 430 -1.60 -15.08 -15.18
C PRO A 430 -1.17 -13.67 -14.77
N VAL A 431 -2.11 -12.73 -14.65
CA VAL A 431 -1.85 -11.35 -14.25
C VAL A 431 -2.73 -11.04 -13.06
N LEU A 432 -2.13 -10.53 -11.99
CA LEU A 432 -2.85 -10.10 -10.81
C LEU A 432 -3.01 -8.57 -10.82
N ARG A 433 -4.21 -8.08 -10.53
CA ARG A 433 -4.59 -6.66 -10.45
C ARG A 433 -5.37 -6.40 -9.16
N ALA A 434 -5.60 -5.13 -8.84
CA ALA A 434 -6.40 -4.72 -7.68
C ALA A 434 -7.82 -5.34 -7.70
N ASP A 435 -8.46 -5.39 -8.87
CA ASP A 435 -9.78 -6.00 -9.10
C ASP A 435 -9.90 -7.43 -8.55
N ASP A 436 -8.80 -8.18 -8.57
CA ASP A 436 -8.80 -9.58 -8.19
C ASP A 436 -8.98 -9.79 -6.68
N PHE A 437 -8.80 -8.73 -5.89
CA PHE A 437 -9.01 -8.72 -4.45
C PHE A 437 -10.41 -8.29 -4.05
N LEU A 438 -11.26 -7.83 -4.98
CA LEU A 438 -12.58 -7.28 -4.65
C LEU A 438 -13.73 -8.13 -5.18
N PRO A 439 -14.85 -8.22 -4.43
CA PRO A 439 -15.99 -9.05 -4.79
C PRO A 439 -16.64 -8.64 -6.11
N GLU A 440 -16.70 -7.34 -6.39
CA GLU A 440 -17.35 -6.78 -7.57
C GLU A 440 -16.31 -6.29 -8.57
N LYS A 441 -16.67 -6.26 -9.86
CA LYS A 441 -15.79 -5.75 -10.93
C LYS A 441 -15.68 -4.22 -10.90
N ASN A 442 -16.75 -3.54 -10.52
CA ASN A 442 -16.75 -2.10 -10.32
C ASN A 442 -16.59 -1.85 -8.82
N TRP A 443 -15.57 -1.09 -8.47
CA TRP A 443 -15.25 -0.71 -7.11
C TRP A 443 -14.63 0.67 -7.11
N SER A 444 -14.62 1.29 -5.94
CA SER A 444 -14.09 2.63 -5.72
C SER A 444 -13.13 2.61 -4.53
N VAL A 445 -12.11 3.45 -4.56
CA VAL A 445 -11.16 3.63 -3.45
C VAL A 445 -11.05 5.08 -3.04
N LEU A 446 -10.88 5.31 -1.74
CA LEU A 446 -10.43 6.58 -1.19
C LEU A 446 -9.11 6.34 -0.46
N ALA A 447 -8.02 6.82 -1.06
CA ALA A 447 -6.69 6.82 -0.47
C ALA A 447 -6.49 8.06 0.40
N CYS A 448 -5.93 7.86 1.60
CA CYS A 448 -5.66 8.89 2.60
C CYS A 448 -4.23 8.74 3.14
N MET A 449 -3.38 9.73 2.88
CA MET A 449 -1.99 9.75 3.33
C MET A 449 -1.74 10.87 4.32
N GLY A 450 -0.97 10.58 5.38
CA GLY A 450 -0.48 11.56 6.35
C GLY A 450 1.04 11.57 6.39
N TYR A 451 1.65 12.71 6.04
CA TYR A 451 3.10 12.81 5.90
C TYR A 451 3.75 13.16 7.24
N MET A 452 4.56 12.24 7.78
CA MET A 452 5.32 12.50 9.01
C MET A 452 6.60 13.30 8.69
N CYS A 453 7.21 12.98 7.56
CA CYS A 453 8.38 13.61 6.97
C CYS A 453 8.07 14.01 5.52
N ASP A 454 8.94 14.82 4.91
CA ASP A 454 8.76 15.23 3.51
C ASP A 454 8.78 13.99 2.59
N ASP A 455 7.88 13.95 1.61
CA ASP A 455 7.82 12.87 0.64
C ASP A 455 8.62 13.25 -0.62
N PRO A 456 9.71 12.54 -0.96
CA PRO A 456 10.54 12.92 -2.08
C PRO A 456 9.87 12.65 -3.43
N TYR A 457 8.89 11.74 -3.50
CA TYR A 457 8.23 11.38 -4.76
C TYR A 457 7.22 12.42 -5.19
N THR A 458 6.51 13.03 -4.23
CA THR A 458 5.47 14.02 -4.51
C THR A 458 5.81 15.45 -4.14
N GLY A 459 6.86 15.66 -3.34
CA GLY A 459 7.21 16.95 -2.76
C GLY A 459 6.31 17.40 -1.61
N ALA A 460 5.40 16.55 -1.13
CA ALA A 460 4.51 16.89 -0.04
C ALA A 460 5.31 17.10 1.27
N PRO A 461 5.14 18.23 1.97
CA PRO A 461 5.88 18.49 3.20
C PRO A 461 5.34 17.67 4.37
N GLY A 462 6.21 17.25 5.27
CA GLY A 462 5.85 16.54 6.50
C GLY A 462 5.34 17.45 7.61
N VAL A 463 5.34 16.92 8.84
CA VAL A 463 4.94 17.67 10.04
C VAL A 463 5.98 18.76 10.34
N THR A 464 5.53 20.00 10.44
CA THR A 464 6.37 21.16 10.77
C THR A 464 5.80 21.90 11.99
N ARG A 465 6.63 22.11 13.02
CA ARG A 465 6.28 22.98 14.16
C ARG A 465 6.36 24.44 13.72
N ILE A 466 5.27 25.20 13.87
CA ILE A 466 5.20 26.61 13.46
C ILE A 466 5.05 27.58 14.64
N ALA A 467 4.63 27.08 15.80
CA ALA A 467 4.67 27.76 17.09
C ALA A 467 4.80 26.72 18.22
N ASP A 468 4.80 27.15 19.49
CA ASP A 468 5.08 26.25 20.61
C ASP A 468 4.16 25.02 20.63
N ASP A 469 2.85 25.20 20.50
CA ASP A 469 1.87 24.10 20.47
C ASP A 469 1.09 24.05 19.14
N THR A 470 1.67 24.59 18.07
CA THR A 470 1.02 24.66 16.75
C THR A 470 1.89 24.00 15.69
N TYR A 471 1.28 23.07 14.97
CA TYR A 471 1.92 22.27 13.93
C TYR A 471 1.15 22.39 12.63
N ARG A 472 1.90 22.48 11.52
CA ARG A 472 1.38 22.27 10.17
C ARG A 472 1.58 20.82 9.80
N VAL A 473 0.53 20.18 9.32
CA VAL A 473 0.52 18.76 8.92
C VAL A 473 -0.10 18.65 7.54
N THR A 474 0.56 17.95 6.64
CA THR A 474 0.05 17.71 5.30
C THR A 474 -0.63 16.36 5.24
N THR A 475 -1.78 16.33 4.58
CA THR A 475 -2.46 15.10 4.19
C THR A 475 -2.86 15.18 2.73
N ARG A 476 -2.92 14.01 2.09
CA ARG A 476 -3.38 13.90 0.71
C ARG A 476 -4.52 12.90 0.65
N LEU A 477 -5.56 13.29 -0.07
CA LEU A 477 -6.66 12.41 -0.47
C LEU A 477 -6.58 12.16 -1.97
N ALA A 478 -6.87 10.95 -2.40
CA ALA A 478 -6.97 10.59 -3.81
C ALA A 478 -8.10 9.55 -4.00
N THR A 479 -8.89 9.66 -5.07
CA THR A 479 -10.08 8.82 -5.31
C THR A 479 -10.36 8.67 -6.79
#